data_AF-A0A453R7E3-F1
#
_entry.id   AF-A0A453R7E3-F1
#
_cell.length_a   1.000
_cell.length_b   1.000
_cell.length_c   1.000
_cell.angle_alpha   90.00
_cell.angle_beta   90.00
_cell.angle_gamma   90.00
#
_symmetry.space_group_name_H-M   'P 1'
#
loop_
_entity.id
_entity.type
_entity.pdbx_description
1 polymer ?
#
loop_
_entity_poly.entity_id
_entity_poly.type
_entity_poly.pdbx_seq_one_letter_code
_entity_poly.pdbx_strand_id
1 'polypeptide(L)'
;ANVGSRQVWFCGLCQYVNLVGTAIGYTITASISAAALYKADCFHKNGHSADCGVYTTMYMAVFGISQIVFSQLPNLHEIAWLSILAAVMSFSYSAIG
;
A
#
# COMPACT_ATOMS: atom_id res chain seq x y z
N ALA A 1 4.98 17.19 -31.59
CA ALA A 1 6.07 17.06 -30.61
C ALA A 1 6.53 15.61 -30.60
N ASN A 2 7.69 15.31 -31.23
CA ASN A 2 8.21 13.94 -31.30
C ASN A 2 9.28 13.80 -30.22
N VAL A 3 8.95 13.12 -29.13
CA VAL A 3 9.88 12.86 -28.03
C VAL A 3 10.98 11.95 -28.58
N GLY A 4 12.25 12.36 -28.48
CA GLY A 4 13.35 11.58 -29.02
C GLY A 4 13.48 10.22 -28.32
N SER A 5 13.89 9.18 -29.05
CA SER A 5 13.99 7.79 -28.54
C SER A 5 14.69 7.66 -27.16
N ARG A 6 15.70 8.49 -26.90
CA ARG A 6 16.41 8.55 -25.60
C ARG A 6 15.55 9.06 -24.44
N GLN A 7 14.65 10.02 -24.66
CA GLN A 7 13.75 10.52 -23.61
C GLN A 7 12.71 9.47 -23.24
N VAL A 8 12.21 8.69 -24.20
CA VAL A 8 11.23 7.62 -23.94
C VAL A 8 11.86 6.52 -23.09
N TRP A 9 13.10 6.15 -23.39
CA TRP A 9 13.85 5.17 -22.59
C TRP A 9 14.11 5.65 -21.16
N PHE A 10 14.55 6.90 -20.99
CA PHE A 10 14.75 7.48 -19.66
C PHE A 10 13.44 7.59 -18.88
N CYS A 11 12.34 7.98 -19.54
CA CYS A 11 11.02 8.05 -18.93
C CYS A 11 10.55 6.66 -18.45
N GLY A 12 10.73 5.61 -19.26
CA GLY A 12 10.43 4.24 -18.87
C GLY A 12 11.24 3.78 -17.66
N LEU A 13 12.53 4.11 -17.61
CA LEU A 13 13.39 3.82 -16.46
C LEU A 13 12.86 4.49 -15.18
N CYS A 14 12.55 5.79 -15.24
CA CYS A 14 12.00 6.52 -14.09
C CYS A 14 10.63 5.96 -13.66
N GLN A 15 9.76 5.63 -14.60
CA GLN A 15 8.46 5.04 -14.31
C GLN A 15 8.60 3.69 -13.60
N TYR A 16 9.50 2.83 -14.07
CA TYR A 16 9.73 1.53 -13.48
C TYR A 16 10.29 1.64 -12.06
N VAL A 17 11.28 2.52 -11.85
CA VAL A 17 11.85 2.77 -10.52
C VAL A 17 10.78 3.31 -9.56
N ASN A 18 9.96 4.26 -10.00
CA ASN A 18 8.88 4.81 -9.17
C ASN A 18 7.86 3.71 -8.81
N LEU A 19 7.43 2.91 -9.78
CA LEU A 19 6.49 1.81 -9.55
C LEU A 19 7.02 0.81 -8.52
N VAL A 20 8.27 0.36 -8.67
CA VAL A 20 8.90 -0.59 -7.76
C VAL A 20 9.07 0.03 -6.37
N GLY A 21 9.59 1.25 -6.29
CA GLY A 21 9.78 1.95 -5.02
C GLY A 21 8.47 2.16 -4.27
N THR A 22 7.42 2.60 -4.97
CA THR A 22 6.08 2.77 -4.41
C THR A 22 5.47 1.45 -3.95
N ALA A 23 5.61 0.37 -4.72
CA ALA A 23 5.09 -0.95 -4.32
C ALA A 23 5.76 -1.47 -3.04
N ILE A 24 7.08 -1.37 -2.94
CA ILE A 24 7.83 -1.75 -1.74
C ILE A 24 7.42 -0.88 -0.56
N GLY A 25 7.36 0.44 -0.75
CA GLY A 25 6.96 1.40 0.29
C GLY A 25 5.58 1.09 0.85
N TYR A 26 4.57 0.94 -0.02
CA TYR A 26 3.22 0.59 0.42
C TYR A 26 3.14 -0.75 1.15
N THR A 27 3.88 -1.77 0.68
CA THR A 27 3.91 -3.07 1.34
C THR A 27 4.42 -2.97 2.78
N ILE A 28 5.52 -2.25 2.98
CA ILE A 28 6.11 -2.06 4.30
C ILE A 28 5.17 -1.25 5.20
N THR A 29 4.71 -0.08 4.72
CA THR A 29 3.86 0.82 5.50
C THR A 29 2.54 0.14 5.89
N ALA A 30 1.86 -0.52 4.94
CA ALA A 30 0.60 -1.21 5.23
C ALA A 30 0.76 -2.32 6.26
N SER A 31 1.86 -3.08 6.19
CA SER A 31 2.15 -4.16 7.13
C SER A 31 2.40 -3.65 8.54
N ILE A 32 3.14 -2.54 8.68
CA ILE A 32 3.38 -1.89 9.98
C ILE A 32 2.08 -1.32 10.54
N SER A 33 1.28 -0.63 9.72
CA SER A 33 -0.02 -0.09 10.14
C SER A 33 -0.98 -1.19 10.60
N ALA A 34 -1.05 -2.31 9.89
CA ALA A 34 -1.86 -3.45 10.29
C ALA A 34 -1.37 -4.04 11.62
N ALA A 35 -0.07 -4.28 11.76
CA ALA A 35 0.51 -4.78 13.00
C ALA A 35 0.21 -3.85 14.19
N ALA A 36 0.29 -2.53 13.98
CA ALA A 36 -0.03 -1.52 14.99
C ALA A 36 -1.52 -1.54 15.38
N LEU A 37 -2.45 -1.67 14.42
CA LEU A 37 -3.88 -1.79 14.69
C LEU A 37 -4.20 -3.04 15.52
N TYR A 38 -3.65 -4.19 15.16
CA TYR A 38 -3.84 -5.43 15.93
C TYR A 38 -3.27 -5.31 17.35
N LYS A 39 -2.12 -4.65 17.49
CA LYS A 39 -1.53 -4.40 18.81
C LYS A 39 -2.42 -3.47 19.64
N ALA A 40 -2.95 -2.42 19.04
CA ALA A 40 -3.87 -1.49 19.71
C ALA A 40 -5.17 -2.18 20.15
N ASP A 41 -5.76 -3.02 19.30
CA ASP A 41 -6.95 -3.81 19.64
C ASP A 41 -6.66 -4.78 20.80
N CYS A 42 -5.51 -5.48 20.75
CA CYS A 42 -5.06 -6.38 21.81
C CYS A 42 -4.90 -5.65 23.15
N PHE A 43 -4.29 -4.45 23.17
CA PHE A 43 -4.19 -3.64 24.38
C PHE A 43 -5.53 -3.07 24.86
N HIS A 44 -6.43 -2.75 23.94
CA HIS A 44 -7.78 -2.28 24.29
C HIS A 44 -8.58 -3.37 25.00
N LYS A 45 -8.43 -4.62 24.55
CA LYS A 45 -9.20 -5.76 25.06
C LYS A 45 -8.60 -6.42 26.30
N ASN A 46 -7.27 -6.53 26.35
CA ASN A 46 -6.55 -7.24 27.41
C ASN A 46 -5.89 -6.30 28.44
N GLY A 47 -5.95 -4.98 28.22
CA GLY A 47 -5.31 -3.96 29.07
C GLY A 47 -3.86 -3.67 28.66
N HIS A 48 -3.36 -2.50 29.11
CA HIS A 48 -2.02 -1.97 28.73
C HIS A 48 -0.84 -2.86 29.17
N SER A 49 -1.04 -3.81 30.07
CA SER A 49 0.00 -4.70 30.61
C SER A 49 0.06 -6.06 29.91
N ALA A 50 -0.75 -6.30 28.88
CA ALA A 50 -0.75 -7.56 28.15
C ALA A 50 0.45 -7.67 27.20
N ASP A 51 1.08 -8.85 27.12
CA ASP A 51 2.12 -9.12 26.12
C ASP A 51 1.47 -9.35 24.73
N CYS A 52 1.36 -8.27 23.94
CA CYS A 52 0.82 -8.31 22.58
C CYS A 52 1.97 -8.32 21.57
N GLY A 53 2.58 -9.49 21.38
CA GLY A 53 3.58 -9.74 20.34
C GLY A 53 2.92 -9.83 18.96
N VAL A 54 3.40 -9.03 17.99
CA VAL A 54 2.88 -9.02 16.62
C VAL A 54 4.03 -9.22 15.63
N TYR A 55 3.90 -10.22 14.76
CA TYR A 55 4.90 -10.53 13.73
C TYR A 55 4.62 -9.75 12.44
N THR A 56 5.24 -8.58 12.28
CA THR A 56 5.11 -7.73 11.08
C THR A 56 5.43 -8.48 9.77
N THR A 57 6.37 -9.43 9.80
CA THR A 57 6.75 -10.26 8.66
C THR A 57 5.58 -11.07 8.09
N MET A 58 4.67 -11.54 8.94
CA MET A 58 3.47 -12.25 8.49
C MET A 58 2.54 -11.32 7.71
N TYR A 59 2.34 -10.09 8.19
CA TYR A 59 1.55 -9.08 7.49
C TYR A 59 2.16 -8.69 6.13
N MET A 60 3.49 -8.59 6.05
CA MET A 60 4.19 -8.36 4.79
C MET A 60 3.96 -9.48 3.77
N ALA A 61 4.03 -10.74 4.22
CA ALA A 61 3.76 -11.89 3.35
C ALA A 61 2.32 -11.89 2.85
N VAL A 62 1.34 -11.64 3.73
CA VAL A 62 -0.09 -11.55 3.36
C VAL A 62 -0.33 -10.42 2.37
N PHE A 63 0.27 -9.24 2.60
CA PHE A 63 0.13 -8.10 1.71
C PHE A 63 0.77 -8.39 0.34
N GLY A 64 1.91 -9.09 0.29
CA GLY A 64 2.53 -9.56 -0.94
C GLY A 64 1.66 -10.55 -1.71
N ILE A 65 1.03 -11.52 -1.03
CA ILE A 65 0.08 -12.45 -1.65
C ILE A 65 -1.12 -11.70 -2.23
N SER A 66 -1.66 -10.74 -1.48
CA SER A 66 -2.78 -9.93 -1.97
C SER A 66 -2.40 -9.14 -3.24
N GLN A 67 -1.19 -8.58 -3.32
CA GLN A 67 -0.71 -7.90 -4.53
C GLN A 67 -0.63 -8.83 -5.74
N ILE A 68 -0.21 -10.09 -5.55
CA ILE A 68 -0.21 -11.09 -6.62
C ILE A 68 -1.65 -11.31 -7.10
N VAL A 69 -2.61 -11.49 -6.19
CA VAL A 69 -4.03 -11.65 -6.53
C VAL A 69 -4.58 -10.41 -7.27
N PHE A 70 -4.28 -9.20 -6.78
CA PHE A 70 -4.69 -7.95 -7.42
C PHE A 70 -4.06 -7.77 -8.81
N SER A 71 -2.82 -8.24 -9.01
CA SER A 71 -2.17 -8.23 -10.33
C SER A 71 -2.85 -9.13 -11.36
N GLN A 72 -3.67 -10.10 -10.92
CA GLN A 72 -4.43 -10.97 -11.80
C GLN A 72 -5.77 -10.37 -12.24
N LEU A 73 -6.21 -9.23 -11.68
CA LEU A 73 -7.50 -8.60 -12.02
C LEU A 73 -7.43 -7.98 -13.43
N PRO A 74 -8.19 -8.49 -14.41
CA PRO A 74 -7.97 -8.15 -15.81
C PRO A 74 -8.89 -7.04 -16.36
N ASN A 75 -9.66 -6.33 -15.52
CA ASN A 75 -10.70 -5.42 -16.01
C ASN A 75 -10.61 -3.99 -15.44
N LEU A 76 -10.59 -2.99 -16.33
CA LEU A 76 -10.60 -1.56 -16.01
C LEU A 76 -11.83 -1.11 -15.20
N HIS A 77 -12.95 -1.83 -15.32
CA HIS A 77 -14.15 -1.59 -14.51
C HIS A 77 -13.93 -1.95 -13.03
N GLU A 78 -13.21 -3.04 -12.78
CA GLU A 78 -12.93 -3.57 -11.43
C GLU A 78 -11.93 -2.72 -10.64
N ILE A 79 -11.29 -1.73 -11.27
CA ILE A 79 -10.34 -0.81 -10.61
C ILE A 79 -10.90 0.61 -10.45
N ALA A 80 -12.06 0.94 -11.02
CA ALA A 80 -12.63 2.29 -10.94
C ALA A 80 -12.97 2.72 -9.50
N TRP A 81 -13.35 1.76 -8.64
CA TRP A 81 -13.61 2.02 -7.23
C TRP A 81 -12.36 2.44 -6.45
N LEU A 82 -11.15 2.07 -6.91
CA LEU A 82 -9.89 2.49 -6.29
C LEU A 82 -9.72 4.01 -6.36
N SER A 83 -10.22 4.67 -7.42
CA SER A 83 -10.19 6.14 -7.53
C SER A 83 -11.07 6.81 -6.48
N ILE A 84 -12.24 6.23 -6.18
CA ILE A 84 -13.12 6.72 -5.10
C ILE A 84 -12.40 6.59 -3.75
N LEU A 85 -11.77 5.44 -3.52
CA LEU A 85 -11.04 5.18 -2.28
C LEU A 85 -9.84 6.13 -2.11
N ALA A 86 -9.09 6.41 -3.18
CA ALA A 86 -8.01 7.38 -3.19
C ALA A 86 -8.52 8.80 -2.85
N ALA A 87 -9.68 9.20 -3.39
CA ALA A 87 -10.29 10.48 -3.07
C ALA A 87 -10.67 10.57 -1.58
N VAL A 88 -11.28 9.52 -1.02
CA VAL A 88 -11.63 9.45 0.42
C VAL A 88 -10.39 9.58 1.31
N MET A 89 -9.31 8.88 0.97
CA MET A 89 -8.03 8.98 1.70
C MET A 89 -7.47 10.41 1.63
N SER A 90 -7.52 11.06 0.46
CA SER A 90 -7.08 12.44 0.29
C SER A 90 -7.87 13.42 1.18
N PHE A 91 -9.20 13.32 1.19
CA PHE A 91 -10.04 14.14 2.07
C PHE A 91 -9.74 13.89 3.55
N SER A 92 -9.58 12.62 3.94
CA SER A 92 -9.24 12.24 5.32
C SER A 92 -7.93 12.87 5.77
N TYR A 93 -6.87 12.79 4.95
CA TYR A 93 -5.59 13.42 5.26
C TYR A 93 -5.69 14.95 5.34
N SER A 94 -6.46 15.59 4.45
CA SER A 94 -6.68 17.04 4.52
C SER A 94 -7.51 17.46 5.75
N ALA A 95 -8.40 16.61 6.25
CA ALA A 95 -9.26 16.92 7.41
C ALA A 95 -8.55 16.73 8.77
N ILE A 96 -7.40 16.06 8.80
CA ILE A 96 -6.54 15.93 9.99
C ILE A 96 -5.70 17.22 10.21
N GLY A 97 -5.60 18.07 9.18
CA GLY A 97 -4.91 19.36 9.20
C GLY A 97 -5.79 20.53 9.63
#